data_AF-A0A9D6JJA0-F1
#
_entry.id   AF-A0A9D6JJA0-F1
#
_cell.length_a   1.000
_cell.length_b   1.000
_cell.length_c   1.000
_cell.angle_alpha   90.00
_cell.angle_beta   90.00
_cell.angle_gamma   90.00
#
_symmetry.space_group_name_H-M   'P 1'
#
loop_
_entity.id
_entity.type
_entity.pdbx_description
1 polymer ?
#
loop_
_entity_poly.entity_id
_entity_poly.type
_entity_poly.pdbx_seq_one_letter_code
_entity_poly.pdbx_strand_id
1 'polypeptide(L)' 'MARLPRFVIPDQPQHIIQRGNNRDIIFVRDEDYVFYIKKLKLACDKHRCQIHTYVLMTNHVYLLMTPCTEPV' A
#
# COMPACT_ATOMS: atom_id res chain seq x y z
N MET A 1 -10.90 -18.74 9.19
CA MET A 1 -11.72 -17.68 9.82
C MET A 1 -11.91 -16.56 8.80
N ALA A 2 -13.13 -16.06 8.61
CA ALA A 2 -13.37 -14.97 7.67
C ALA A 2 -12.73 -13.68 8.22
N ARG A 3 -12.01 -12.96 7.37
CA ARG A 3 -11.39 -11.68 7.73
C ARG A 3 -12.44 -10.60 7.60
N LEU A 4 -12.61 -9.77 8.63
CA LEU A 4 -13.52 -8.62 8.56
C LEU A 4 -13.11 -7.67 7.41
N PRO A 5 -14.08 -6.99 6.79
CA PRO A 5 -13.79 -5.91 5.84
C PRO A 5 -12.86 -4.88 6.48
N ARG A 6 -11.94 -4.33 5.69
CA ARG A 6 -11.10 -3.22 6.15
C ARG A 6 -11.88 -1.93 6.06
N PHE A 7 -11.70 -1.06 7.05
CA PHE A 7 -12.23 0.30 6.98
C PHE A 7 -11.48 1.11 5.93
N VAL A 8 -12.24 1.78 5.06
CA VAL A 8 -11.73 2.80 4.15
C VAL A 8 -12.56 4.04 4.45
N ILE A 9 -11.97 4.96 5.19
CA ILE A 9 -12.65 6.17 5.67
C ILE A 9 -12.10 7.33 4.87
N PRO A 10 -12.92 8.00 4.03
CA PRO A 10 -12.49 9.17 3.26
C PRO A 10 -11.86 10.23 4.16
N ASP A 11 -10.85 10.90 3.63
CA ASP A 11 -10.14 12.03 4.24
C ASP A 11 -9.43 11.72 5.57
N GLN A 12 -9.41 10.46 6.01
CA GLN A 12 -8.69 10.00 7.19
C GLN A 12 -7.39 9.28 6.82
N PRO A 13 -6.22 9.73 7.30
CA PRO A 13 -4.96 9.04 7.06
C PRO A 13 -4.98 7.62 7.64
N GLN A 14 -4.53 6.66 6.83
CA GLN A 14 -4.42 5.26 7.21
C GLN A 14 -2.96 4.81 7.14
N HIS A 15 -2.49 4.18 8.22
CA HIS A 15 -1.20 3.51 8.25
C HIS A 15 -1.36 2.05 7.81
N ILE A 16 -0.84 1.73 6.63
CA ILE A 16 -0.97 0.42 6.00
C ILE A 16 0.36 -0.31 6.08
N ILE A 17 0.31 -1.56 6.53
CA ILE A 17 1.46 -2.46 6.58
C ILE A 17 1.17 -3.66 5.69
N GLN A 18 1.95 -3.80 4.61
CA GLN A 18 1.95 -4.99 3.77
C GLN A 18 3.15 -5.85 4.14
N ARG A 19 2.93 -7.13 4.37
CA ARG A 19 4.02 -8.10 4.61
C ARG A 19 4.00 -9.14 3.50
N GLY A 20 5.18 -9.66 3.17
CA GLY A 20 5.31 -10.78 2.25
C GLY A 20 4.52 -11.97 2.75
N ASN A 21 3.96 -12.75 1.83
CA ASN A 21 3.32 -14.00 2.21
C ASN A 21 4.36 -14.86 2.95
N ASN A 22 3.98 -15.47 4.07
CA ASN A 22 4.91 -16.21 4.92
C ASN A 22 6.16 -15.40 5.39
N ARG A 23 6.11 -14.06 5.36
CA ARG A 23 7.25 -13.14 5.60
C ARG A 23 8.39 -13.26 4.58
N ASP A 24 8.12 -13.86 3.43
CA ASP A 24 9.08 -14.01 2.35
C ASP A 24 9.45 -12.66 1.72
N ILE A 25 10.55 -12.69 0.99
CA ILE A 25 11.10 -11.53 0.29
C ILE A 25 10.10 -11.08 -0.80
N ILE A 26 9.76 -9.80 -0.79
CA ILE A 26 8.94 -9.12 -1.79
C ILE A 26 9.84 -8.49 -2.87
N PHE A 27 10.94 -7.88 -2.46
CA PHE A 27 11.88 -7.20 -3.36
C PHE A 27 13.21 -7.92 -3.37
N VAL A 28 13.52 -8.57 -4.50
CA VAL A 28 14.74 -9.36 -4.70
C VAL A 28 15.82 -8.51 -5.38
N ARG A 29 15.41 -7.62 -6.29
CA ARG A 29 16.30 -6.75 -7.06
C ARG A 29 15.84 -5.29 -6.99
N ASP A 30 16.74 -4.38 -7.31
CA ASP A 30 16.48 -2.94 -7.29
C ASP A 30 15.32 -2.54 -8.24
N GLU A 31 15.15 -3.27 -9.35
CA GLU A 31 14.06 -3.03 -10.29
C GLU A 31 12.68 -3.31 -9.67
N ASP A 32 12.59 -4.21 -8.69
CA ASP A 32 11.33 -4.55 -8.01
C ASP A 32 10.79 -3.35 -7.23
N TYR A 33 11.67 -2.58 -6.59
CA TYR A 33 11.31 -1.36 -5.85
C TYR A 33 10.76 -0.30 -6.82
N VAL A 34 11.44 -0.09 -7.94
CA VAL A 34 11.01 0.88 -8.96
C VAL A 34 9.67 0.47 -9.57
N PHE A 35 9.50 -0.83 -9.86
CA PHE A 35 8.25 -1.37 -10.35
C PHE A 35 7.11 -1.19 -9.35
N TYR A 36 7.36 -1.46 -8.06
CA TYR A 36 6.38 -1.30 -7.00
C TYR A 36 5.93 0.16 -6.86
N ILE A 37 6.85 1.12 -6.83
CA ILE A 37 6.50 2.55 -6.73
C ILE A 37 5.66 2.99 -7.94
N LYS A 38 6.02 2.55 -9.16
CA LYS A 38 5.22 2.83 -10.36
C LYS A 38 3.80 2.28 -10.24
N LYS A 39 3.64 1.05 -9.77
CA LYS A 39 2.33 0.42 -9.56
C LYS A 39 1.54 1.09 -8.43
N LEU A 40 2.20 1.45 -7.33
CA LEU A 40 1.59 2.16 -6.21
C LEU A 40 1.02 3.50 -6.67
N LYS A 41 1.78 4.27 -7.46
CA LYS A 41 1.32 5.53 -8.04
C LYS A 41 0.07 5.32 -8.92
N LEU A 42 0.14 4.40 -9.88
CA LEU A 42 -1.00 4.09 -10.76
C LEU A 42 -2.25 3.67 -9.97
N ALA A 43 -2.07 2.88 -8.90
CA ALA A 43 -3.16 2.48 -8.02
C ALA A 43 -3.76 3.68 -7.26
N CYS A 44 -2.91 4.57 -6.73
CA CYS A 44 -3.37 5.76 -6.03
C CYS A 44 -4.11 6.73 -6.97
N ASP A 45 -3.63 6.90 -8.20
CA ASP A 45 -4.31 7.72 -9.20
C ASP A 45 -5.69 7.11 -9.56
N LYS A 46 -5.76 5.79 -9.74
CA LYS A 46 -7.01 5.07 -10.05
C LYS A 46 -8.03 5.14 -8.91
N HIS A 47 -7.59 4.98 -7.67
CA HIS A 47 -8.45 4.89 -6.49
C HIS A 47 -8.60 6.21 -5.74
N ARG A 48 -8.01 7.30 -6.25
CA ARG A 48 -8.01 8.63 -5.64
C ARG A 48 -7.52 8.59 -4.20
N CYS A 49 -6.28 8.14 -4.02
CA CYS A 49 -5.60 8.15 -2.73
C CYS A 49 -4.40 9.09 -2.75
N GLN A 50 -4.20 9.83 -1.66
CA GLN A 50 -3.03 10.66 -1.44
C GLN A 50 -1.98 9.85 -0.66
N ILE A 51 -0.76 9.76 -1.18
CA ILE A 51 0.38 9.15 -0.48
C ILE A 51 1.11 10.25 0.28
N HIS A 52 1.25 10.10 1.60
CA HIS A 52 2.02 11.01 2.44
C HIS A 52 3.47 10.56 2.56
N THR A 53 3.68 9.26 2.80
CA THR A 53 5.01 8.65 2.91
C THR A 53 4.97 7.14 2.68
N TYR A 54 6.10 6.55 2.33
CA TYR A 54 6.29 5.12 2.19
C TYR A 54 7.69 4.68 2.62
N VAL A 55 7.79 3.45 3.14
CA VAL A 55 9.06 2.77 3.41
C VAL A 55 9.00 1.38 2.80
N LEU A 56 9.97 1.06 1.94
CA LEU A 56 10.09 -0.24 1.28
C LEU A 56 11.24 -1.01 1.94
N MET A 57 10.90 -2.13 2.56
CA MET A 57 11.84 -3.09 3.14
C MET A 57 11.74 -4.39 2.35
N THR A 58 12.78 -5.21 2.34
CA THR A 58 12.86 -6.42 1.50
C THR A 58 11.64 -7.34 1.61
N ASN A 59 11.00 -7.47 2.77
CA ASN A 59 9.83 -8.33 2.98
C ASN A 59 8.57 -7.60 3.52
N HIS A 60 8.58 -6.28 3.61
CA HIS A 60 7.42 -5.51 4.06
C HIS A 60 7.43 -4.07 3.59
N VAL A 61 6.24 -3.48 3.53
CA VAL A 61 6.01 -2.11 3.09
C VAL A 61 5.16 -1.39 4.11
N TYR A 62 5.59 -0.19 4.48
CA TYR A 62 4.80 0.77 5.25
C TYR A 62 4.31 1.88 4.34
N LEU A 63 3.03 2.19 4.38
CA LEU A 63 2.42 3.31 3.66
C LEU A 63 1.63 4.15 4.64
N LEU A 64 1.74 5.48 4.52
CA LEU A 64 0.80 6.40 5.11
C LEU A 64 0.03 7.07 3.96
N MET A 65 -1.27 6.80 3.87
CA MET A 65 -2.08 7.31 2.77
C MET A 65 -3.50 7.67 3.20
N THR A 66 -4.07 8.68 2.57
CA THR A 66 -5.46 9.11 2.78
C THR A 66 -6.29 8.79 1.55
N PRO A 67 -7.36 7.98 1.65
CA PRO A 67 -8.31 7.80 0.56
C PRO A 67 -9.20 9.04 0.45
N CYS A 68 -9.47 9.54 -0.75
CA CYS A 68 -10.36 10.69 -0.97
C CYS A 68 -11.82 10.28 -1.20
N THR A 69 -12.10 8.99 -1.41
CA THR A 69 -13.46 8.48 -1.66
C THR A 69 -13.74 7.17 -0.97
N GLU A 70 -15.03 6.89 -0.76
CA GLU A 70 -15.49 5.61 -0.25
C GLU A 70 -15.15 4.48 -1.24
N PRO A 71 -14.89 3.27 -0.75
CA PRO A 71 -14.62 2.12 -1.60
C PRO A 71 -15.89 1.78 -2.40
N VAL A 72 -15.74 1.62 -3.72
CA VAL A 72 -16.80 1.16 -4.63
C VAL A 72 -17.08 -0.33 -4.41
#